data_AF-A0A656JNJ5-F1
#
_entry.id   AF-A0A656JNJ5-F1
#
_cell.length_a   1.000
_cell.length_b   1.000
_cell.length_c   1.000
_cell.angle_alpha   90.00
_cell.angle_beta   90.00
_cell.angle_gamma   90.00
#
_symmetry.space_group_name_H-M   'P 1'
#
loop_
_entity.id
_entity.type
_entity.pdbx_description
1 polymer ?
#
loop_
_entity_poly.entity_id
_entity_poly.type
_entity_poly.pdbx_seq_one_letter_code
_entity_poly.pdbx_strand_id
1 'polypeptide(L)'
;MFGEYMAEGTTSPLMMIRRGAYKFIYSEQDPCLLFDVKKDPKELKDLSQSPAHEKLFNDFLAEARAKWDIPAIHQQVLASQRRRRFVAKSLATGKLKSWDHQPLVDASQQYMRNHIDLDDLERKARYPQP
;
A
#
# COMPACT_ATOMS: atom_id res chain seq x y z
N MET A 1 -8.10 4.88 -11.50
CA MET A 1 -7.27 4.25 -10.46
C MET A 1 -7.50 5.01 -9.16
N PHE A 2 -7.48 4.30 -8.04
CA PHE A 2 -7.68 4.87 -6.72
C PHE A 2 -6.42 4.63 -5.88
N GLY A 3 -6.05 5.62 -5.07
CA GLY A 3 -5.00 5.51 -4.06
C GLY A 3 -5.58 5.89 -2.70
N GLU A 4 -5.12 5.22 -1.66
CA GLU A 4 -5.60 5.41 -0.29
C GLU A 4 -4.39 5.41 0.64
N TYR A 5 -4.37 6.35 1.60
CA TYR A 5 -3.28 6.47 2.55
C TYR A 5 -3.81 6.88 3.93
N MET A 6 -3.51 6.06 4.95
CA MET A 6 -3.93 6.28 6.34
C MET A 6 -2.83 5.94 7.34
N ALA A 7 -1.57 6.21 6.95
CA ALA A 7 -0.39 5.90 7.75
C ALA A 7 0.30 7.19 8.26
N GLU A 8 1.60 7.14 8.52
CA GLU A 8 2.39 8.24 9.08
C GLU A 8 2.38 9.54 8.25
N GLY A 9 2.72 10.68 8.85
CA GLY A 9 2.75 11.96 8.14
C GLY A 9 1.37 12.54 7.77
N THR A 10 0.28 11.90 8.20
CA THR A 10 -1.10 12.35 7.97
C THR A 10 -1.92 12.26 9.26
N THR A 11 -2.82 13.20 9.48
CA THR A 11 -3.75 13.21 10.63
C THR A 11 -5.15 12.72 10.26
N SER A 12 -5.43 12.57 8.96
CA SER A 12 -6.71 12.13 8.39
C SER A 12 -6.45 11.16 7.24
N PRO A 13 -7.40 10.28 6.87
CA PRO A 13 -7.31 9.54 5.62
C PRO A 13 -7.15 10.48 4.41
N LEU A 14 -6.17 10.18 3.55
CA LEU A 14 -5.98 10.82 2.25
C LEU A 14 -6.36 9.84 1.14
N MET A 15 -7.15 10.33 0.19
CA MET A 15 -7.62 9.58 -0.97
C MET A 15 -7.13 10.25 -2.24
N MET A 16 -6.91 9.44 -3.28
CA MET A 16 -6.53 9.91 -4.59
C MET A 16 -7.36 9.24 -5.68
N ILE A 17 -7.87 10.04 -6.61
CA ILE A 17 -8.52 9.57 -7.83
C ILE A 17 -7.64 9.95 -9.02
N ARG A 18 -7.25 8.95 -9.82
CA ARG A 18 -6.54 9.14 -11.09
C ARG A 18 -7.42 8.72 -12.26
N ARG A 19 -7.81 9.67 -13.11
CA ARG A 19 -8.65 9.45 -14.30
C ARG A 19 -8.16 10.25 -15.50
N GLY A 20 -7.97 9.61 -16.65
CA GLY A 20 -7.57 10.30 -17.88
C GLY A 20 -6.24 11.04 -17.74
N ALA A 21 -6.23 12.37 -17.86
CA ALA A 21 -5.05 13.22 -17.60
C ALA A 21 -4.97 13.75 -16.16
N TYR A 22 -6.02 13.54 -15.35
CA TYR A 22 -6.19 14.23 -14.08
C TYR A 22 -5.91 13.36 -12.87
N LYS A 23 -5.33 13.97 -11.85
CA LYS A 23 -5.12 13.43 -10.51
C LYS A 23 -5.78 14.37 -9.50
N PHE A 24 -6.67 13.83 -8.69
CA PHE A 24 -7.37 14.53 -7.63
C PHE A 24 -6.98 13.94 -6.27
N ILE A 25 -6.65 14.80 -5.30
CA ILE A 25 -6.31 14.42 -3.93
C ILE A 25 -7.38 14.98 -3.00
N TYR A 26 -7.89 14.15 -2.11
CA TYR A 26 -9.00 14.45 -1.21
C TYR A 26 -8.66 14.05 0.23
N SER A 27 -8.95 14.98 1.15
CA SER A 27 -8.92 14.81 2.60
C SER A 27 -10.05 15.69 3.16
N GLU A 28 -10.65 15.29 4.28
CA GLU A 28 -11.60 16.16 4.99
C GLU A 28 -10.89 17.25 5.82
N GLN A 29 -9.60 17.06 6.15
CA GLN A 29 -8.84 18.02 6.96
C GLN A 29 -7.92 18.92 6.13
N ASP A 30 -7.58 18.51 4.91
CA ASP A 30 -6.63 19.23 4.06
C ASP A 30 -7.32 19.75 2.78
N PRO A 31 -6.82 20.84 2.18
CA PRO A 31 -7.30 21.30 0.89
C PRO A 31 -7.24 20.21 -0.17
N CYS A 32 -8.30 20.09 -0.97
CA CYS A 32 -8.29 19.20 -2.13
C CYS A 32 -7.35 19.77 -3.20
N LEU A 33 -6.62 18.89 -3.89
CA LEU A 33 -5.70 19.27 -4.96
C LEU A 33 -6.12 18.63 -6.28
N LEU A 34 -5.94 19.34 -7.39
CA LEU A 34 -6.24 18.84 -8.73
C LEU A 34 -5.11 19.16 -9.70
N PHE A 35 -4.58 18.16 -10.38
CA PHE A 35 -3.48 18.31 -11.33
C PHE A 35 -3.82 17.68 -12.69
N ASP A 36 -3.40 18.32 -13.78
CA ASP A 36 -3.31 17.70 -15.11
C ASP A 36 -1.89 17.12 -15.26
N VAL A 37 -1.72 15.86 -14.90
CA VAL A 37 -0.39 15.20 -14.91
C VAL A 37 0.15 14.92 -16.32
N LYS A 38 -0.66 15.11 -17.37
CA LYS A 38 -0.19 14.99 -18.75
C LYS A 38 0.49 16.28 -19.20
N LYS A 39 -0.07 17.43 -18.86
CA LYS A 39 0.50 18.76 -19.19
C LYS A 39 1.49 19.25 -18.14
N ASP A 40 1.30 18.86 -16.89
CA ASP A 40 2.16 19.19 -15.75
C ASP A 40 2.58 17.92 -15.00
N PRO A 41 3.55 17.14 -15.56
CA PRO A 41 4.01 15.90 -14.94
C PRO A 41 4.67 16.06 -13.57
N LYS A 42 5.04 17.30 -13.19
CA LYS A 42 5.68 17.63 -11.92
C LYS A 42 4.71 18.16 -10.88
N GLU A 43 3.42 18.27 -11.21
CA GLU A 43 2.36 18.68 -10.28
C GLU A 43 2.66 20.04 -9.62
N LEU A 44 3.22 20.98 -10.39
CA LEU A 44 3.61 22.31 -9.92
C LEU A 44 2.45 23.31 -9.91
N LYS A 45 1.40 23.05 -10.71
CA LYS A 45 0.25 23.92 -10.87
C LYS A 45 -1.02 23.22 -10.39
N ASP A 46 -1.47 23.60 -9.19
CA ASP A 46 -2.78 23.20 -8.68
C ASP A 46 -3.91 23.89 -9.47
N LEU A 47 -4.90 23.09 -9.87
CA LEU A 47 -6.08 23.48 -10.62
C LEU A 47 -7.35 23.48 -9.76
N SER A 48 -7.24 23.20 -8.45
CA SER A 48 -8.37 23.13 -7.51
C SER A 48 -9.21 24.42 -7.49
N GLN A 49 -8.57 25.58 -7.66
CA GLN A 49 -9.22 26.89 -7.68
C GLN A 49 -9.39 27.46 -9.11
N SER A 50 -9.15 26.66 -10.15
CA SER A 50 -9.24 27.12 -11.54
C SER A 50 -10.71 27.16 -12.00
N PRO A 51 -11.25 28.32 -12.42
CA PRO A 51 -12.63 28.41 -12.92
C PRO A 51 -12.89 27.50 -14.13
N ALA A 52 -11.88 27.30 -14.99
CA ALA A 52 -11.97 26.43 -16.15
C ALA A 52 -12.11 24.93 -15.79
N HIS A 53 -11.75 24.53 -14.56
CA HIS A 53 -11.77 23.15 -14.09
C HIS A 53 -12.79 22.91 -12.96
N GLU A 54 -13.60 23.90 -12.61
CA GLU A 54 -14.56 23.84 -11.50
C GLU A 54 -15.52 22.65 -11.62
N LYS A 55 -16.09 22.43 -12.82
CA LYS A 55 -16.97 21.28 -13.04
C LYS A 55 -16.25 19.95 -12.78
N LEU A 56 -15.04 19.80 -13.31
CA LEU A 56 -14.25 18.58 -13.15
C LEU A 56 -13.88 18.33 -11.69
N PHE A 57 -13.51 19.39 -10.96
CA PHE A 57 -13.25 19.33 -9.53
C PHE A 57 -14.48 18.83 -8.76
N ASN A 58 -15.66 19.42 -9.03
CA ASN A 58 -16.90 19.04 -8.37
C ASN A 58 -17.33 17.61 -8.71
N ASP A 59 -17.13 17.16 -9.95
CA ASP A 59 -17.39 15.77 -10.36
C ASP A 59 -16.51 14.80 -9.54
N PHE A 60 -15.21 15.09 -9.37
CA PHE A 60 -14.30 14.28 -8.55
C PHE A 60 -14.65 14.32 -7.07
N LEU A 61 -15.01 15.49 -6.54
CA LEU A 61 -15.42 15.62 -5.14
C LEU A 61 -16.68 14.81 -4.84
N ALA A 62 -17.64 14.80 -5.77
CA ALA A 62 -18.83 13.97 -5.67
C ALA A 62 -18.50 12.47 -5.75
N GLU A 63 -17.64 12.05 -6.70
CA GLU A 63 -17.15 10.66 -6.79
C GLU A 63 -16.47 10.23 -5.49
N ALA A 64 -15.60 11.07 -4.93
CA ALA A 64 -14.88 10.79 -3.71
C ALA A 64 -15.82 10.60 -2.51
N ARG A 65 -16.76 11.54 -2.30
CA ARG A 65 -17.74 11.47 -1.21
C ARG A 65 -18.72 10.32 -1.35
N ALA A 66 -19.05 9.92 -2.57
CA ALA A 66 -19.88 8.74 -2.81
C ALA A 66 -19.12 7.43 -2.54
N LYS A 67 -17.82 7.40 -2.79
CA LYS A 67 -16.99 6.20 -2.65
C LYS A 67 -16.51 5.96 -1.22
N TRP A 68 -16.15 7.02 -0.49
CA TRP A 68 -15.51 6.91 0.81
C TRP A 68 -16.30 7.63 1.90
N ASP A 69 -16.70 6.86 2.91
CA ASP A 69 -17.10 7.39 4.20
C ASP A 69 -15.85 7.72 5.04
N ILE A 70 -15.28 8.90 4.83
CA ILE A 70 -14.05 9.34 5.51
C ILE A 70 -14.20 9.32 7.03
N PRO A 71 -15.30 9.81 7.64
CA PRO A 71 -15.50 9.69 9.09
C PRO A 71 -15.45 8.24 9.59
N ALA A 72 -16.13 7.30 8.92
CA ALA A 72 -16.13 5.90 9.33
C ALA A 72 -14.74 5.26 9.18
N ILE A 73 -14.06 5.52 8.05
CA ILE A 73 -12.69 5.03 7.80
C ILE A 73 -11.74 5.56 8.88
N HIS A 74 -11.83 6.85 9.20
CA HIS A 74 -11.00 7.48 10.22
C HIS A 74 -11.18 6.79 11.58
N GLN A 75 -12.41 6.51 12.00
CA GLN A 75 -12.67 5.80 13.25
C GLN A 75 -12.12 4.38 13.25
N GLN A 76 -12.23 3.65 12.14
CA GLN A 76 -11.68 2.31 12.00
C GLN A 76 -10.14 2.31 12.12
N VAL A 77 -9.49 3.27 11.48
CA VAL A 77 -8.03 3.45 11.58
C VAL A 77 -7.61 3.72 13.02
N LEU A 78 -8.27 4.66 13.71
CA LEU A 78 -7.99 4.96 15.12
C LEU A 78 -8.21 3.73 16.02
N ALA A 79 -9.28 2.97 15.79
CA ALA A 79 -9.54 1.74 16.54
C ALA A 79 -8.44 0.68 16.32
N SER A 80 -7.99 0.50 15.07
CA SER A 80 -6.87 -0.39 14.72
C SER A 80 -5.56 0.05 15.39
N GLN A 81 -5.24 1.34 15.34
CA GLN A 81 -4.04 1.90 15.97
C GLN A 81 -4.05 1.67 17.49
N ARG A 82 -5.16 1.99 18.18
CA ARG A 82 -5.31 1.78 19.63
C ARG A 82 -5.13 0.31 20.01
N ARG A 83 -5.75 -0.60 19.26
CA ARG A 83 -5.65 -2.05 19.49
C ARG A 83 -4.22 -2.54 19.33
N ARG A 84 -3.53 -2.15 18.25
CA ARG A 84 -2.15 -2.55 17.99
C ARG A 84 -1.18 -1.99 19.02
N ARG A 85 -1.36 -0.74 19.47
CA ARG A 85 -0.54 -0.15 20.55
C ARG A 85 -0.66 -0.92 21.85
N PHE A 86 -1.88 -1.32 22.23
CA PHE A 86 -2.11 -2.15 23.41
C PHE A 86 -1.40 -3.50 23.29
N VAL A 87 -1.65 -4.25 22.21
CA VAL A 87 -1.06 -5.58 21.99
C VAL A 87 0.46 -5.51 21.89
N ALA A 88 1.02 -4.54 21.16
CA ALA A 88 2.46 -4.37 21.02
C ALA A 88 3.15 -4.12 22.37
N LYS A 89 2.55 -3.29 23.24
CA LYS A 89 3.05 -3.06 24.60
C LYS A 89 3.08 -4.35 25.41
N SER A 90 2.03 -5.16 25.32
CA SER A 90 1.98 -6.47 26.00
C SER A 90 3.02 -7.45 25.46
N LEU A 91 3.15 -7.58 24.13
CA LEU A 91 4.10 -8.50 23.49
C LEU A 91 5.57 -8.12 23.69
N ALA A 92 5.86 -6.85 23.98
CA ALA A 92 7.19 -6.38 24.33
C ALA A 92 7.60 -6.73 25.78
N THR A 93 6.70 -7.29 26.59
CA THR A 93 6.98 -7.67 27.98
C THR A 93 7.35 -9.16 28.07
N GLY A 94 8.47 -9.49 28.71
CA GLY A 94 8.91 -10.87 28.90
C GLY A 94 9.70 -11.41 27.71
N LYS A 95 9.46 -12.68 27.32
CA LYS A 95 10.19 -13.32 26.22
C LYS A 95 9.56 -12.95 24.88
N LEU A 96 10.27 -12.16 24.09
CA LEU A 96 9.85 -11.81 22.74
C LEU A 96 9.72 -13.07 21.87
N LYS A 97 8.58 -13.19 21.19
CA LYS A 97 8.36 -14.19 20.15
C LYS A 97 8.34 -13.49 18.79
N SER A 98 9.40 -13.66 18.01
CA SER A 98 9.49 -13.10 16.66
C SER A 98 8.43 -13.70 15.72
N TRP A 99 7.94 -12.86 14.79
CA TRP A 99 7.08 -13.24 13.66
C TRP A 99 7.84 -13.22 12.32
N ASP A 100 9.15 -13.01 12.36
CA ASP A 100 9.99 -13.03 11.17
C ASP A 100 9.90 -14.40 10.52
N HIS A 101 9.66 -14.43 9.22
CA HIS A 101 9.67 -15.67 8.47
C HIS A 101 11.09 -16.23 8.46
N GLN A 102 11.28 -17.37 9.09
CA GLN A 102 12.50 -18.16 8.99
C GLN A 102 12.32 -19.16 7.83
N PRO A 103 12.90 -18.92 6.64
CA PRO A 103 12.87 -19.92 5.59
C PRO A 103 13.63 -21.16 6.09
N LEU A 104 12.98 -22.31 5.99
CA LEU A 104 13.61 -23.59 6.27
C LEU A 104 14.03 -24.21 4.95
N VAL A 105 15.33 -24.39 4.81
CA VAL A 105 15.90 -25.21 3.76
C VAL A 105 16.58 -26.37 4.47
N ASP A 106 16.06 -27.58 4.26
CA ASP A 106 16.64 -28.77 4.87
C ASP A 106 17.96 -29.10 4.19
N ALA A 107 19.06 -28.59 4.74
CA ALA A 107 20.40 -28.84 4.25
C ALA A 107 20.71 -30.34 4.18
N SER A 108 20.11 -31.20 5.01
CA SER A 108 20.35 -32.64 4.93
C SER A 108 19.84 -33.27 3.62
N GLN A 109 18.95 -32.59 2.90
CA GLN A 109 18.37 -33.03 1.62
C GLN A 109 18.86 -32.21 0.42
N GLN A 110 19.72 -31.21 0.62
CA GLN A 110 20.22 -30.39 -0.48
C GLN A 110 21.47 -30.97 -1.13
N TYR A 111 21.59 -30.79 -2.46
CA TYR A 111 22.75 -31.21 -3.25
C TYR A 111 23.04 -32.71 -3.09
N MET A 112 24.29 -33.13 -3.31
CA MET A 112 24.66 -34.52 -3.21
C MET A 112 24.66 -35.00 -1.76
N ARG A 113 23.94 -36.08 -1.51
CA ARG A 113 23.90 -36.80 -0.23
C ARG A 113 24.03 -38.28 -0.51
N ASN A 114 24.68 -39.03 0.38
CA ASN A 114 25.00 -40.44 0.14
C ASN A 114 23.76 -41.35 0.02
N HIS A 115 22.58 -40.86 0.44
CA HIS A 115 21.30 -41.55 0.30
C HIS A 115 20.55 -41.16 -0.99
N ILE A 116 21.13 -40.34 -1.86
CA ILE A 116 20.56 -39.88 -3.13
C ILE A 116 21.40 -40.48 -4.27
N ASP A 117 20.74 -41.04 -5.29
CA ASP A 117 21.43 -41.50 -6.50
C ASP A 117 22.01 -40.31 -7.28
N LEU A 118 23.29 -40.42 -7.66
CA LEU A 118 24.06 -39.33 -8.25
C LEU A 118 23.53 -38.96 -9.65
N ASP A 119 23.23 -39.95 -10.49
CA ASP A 119 22.79 -39.74 -11.87
C ASP A 119 21.41 -39.07 -11.91
N ASP A 120 20.52 -39.45 -10.99
CA ASP A 120 19.20 -38.86 -10.84
C ASP A 120 19.24 -37.43 -10.31
N LEU A 121 20.14 -37.13 -9.35
CA LEU A 121 20.30 -35.79 -8.82
C LEU A 121 20.83 -34.82 -9.90
N GLU A 122 21.88 -35.20 -10.61
CA GLU A 122 22.48 -34.35 -11.63
C GLU A 122 21.49 -34.03 -12.76
N ARG A 123 20.67 -35.02 -13.17
CA ARG A 123 19.62 -34.82 -14.18
C ARG A 123 18.53 -33.85 -13.72
N LYS A 124 18.11 -33.93 -12.45
CA LYS A 124 17.07 -33.05 -11.88
C LYS A 124 17.59 -31.63 -11.64
N ALA A 125 18.85 -31.48 -11.28
CA ALA A 125 19.47 -30.19 -10.99
C ALA A 125 19.91 -29.42 -12.26
N ARG A 126 20.04 -30.10 -13.40
CA ARG A 126 20.52 -29.50 -14.67
C ARG A 126 19.37 -28.94 -15.51
N TYR A 127 19.52 -27.69 -15.95
CA TYR A 127 18.61 -27.04 -16.89
C TYR A 127 19.37 -26.11 -17.87
N PRO A 128 19.05 -26.10 -19.18
CA PRO A 128 18.10 -26.98 -19.86
C PRO A 128 18.58 -28.42 -19.89
N GLN A 129 17.63 -29.35 -20.01
CA GLN A 129 17.95 -30.77 -20.16
C GLN A 129 18.45 -31.03 -21.60
N PRO A 130 19.51 -31.84 -21.78
CA PRO A 130 19.98 -32.27 -23.09
C PRO A 130 18.99 -33.21 -23.80
#